data_AF-A0A937R6F1-F1
#
_entry.id   AF-A0A937R6F1-F1
#
_cell.length_a   1.000
_cell.length_b   1.000
_cell.length_c   1.000
_cell.angle_alpha   90.00
_cell.angle_beta   90.00
_cell.angle_gamma   90.00
#
_symmetry.space_group_name_H-M   'P 1'
#
loop_
_entity.id
_entity.type
_entity.pdbx_description
1 polymer ?
#
loop_
_entity_poly.entity_id
_entity_poly.type
_entity_poly.pdbx_seq_one_letter_code
_entity_poly.pdbx_strand_id
1 'polypeptide(L)'
;MTAQGTGPSEPVAGSGPAGAEASGAVPGQAGGAGAEQRSQWARPLDPADQAPPAPSIPPAPAEPDGRRLQDAGGPASPGLPTGHPGWTAPPAPGQPPVPWSAPQGAPFAGQPGAPAPASGSGPGGGQPSPPGGQPGQQTRCYRHTDREAFVSCQRCGRPICPDCMRPASVGFHCPEEGGAPRRPARTALGGRAENASSGLVTKILIALCLVAFVLQGLPGLSGGSRVNSFTEDFGMSVFYIVANHEYYRLVSPAFLHGSIFHILINMYALYVLGMQLEATLGRLRYLALFLGCAVAGNTLSFLMHRDEAGYLSVGASTAIFGFAAAYYVVARRLRIDARPILIVIGINLVLTFTISGIDMWGHIGGLAAGLLLGLVYAYVPRRLAALQALGTVALVGVCVLVAVLGTPSLAELLSNTRG
;
A
#
# COMPACT_ATOMS: atom_id res chain seq x y z
N MET A 1 -77.03 -49.82 -38.97
CA MET A 1 -77.27 -48.78 -39.99
C MET A 1 -77.27 -47.43 -39.29
N THR A 2 -76.35 -46.53 -39.68
CA THR A 2 -76.33 -45.05 -39.48
C THR A 2 -76.44 -44.49 -38.04
N ALA A 3 -75.69 -43.48 -37.57
CA ALA A 3 -74.74 -42.54 -38.15
C ALA A 3 -73.91 -41.86 -37.03
N GLN A 4 -72.93 -41.08 -37.45
CA GLN A 4 -71.82 -40.40 -36.76
C GLN A 4 -72.22 -39.21 -35.85
N GLY A 5 -71.29 -38.79 -34.97
CA GLY A 5 -71.25 -37.46 -34.36
C GLY A 5 -70.12 -37.29 -33.32
N THR A 6 -69.19 -36.36 -33.55
CA THR A 6 -67.89 -36.17 -32.85
C THR A 6 -67.84 -34.98 -31.87
N GLY A 7 -67.20 -35.17 -30.69
CA GLY A 7 -66.35 -34.20 -29.94
C GLY A 7 -67.01 -33.10 -29.07
N PRO A 8 -66.22 -32.35 -28.27
CA PRO A 8 -65.38 -32.80 -27.13
C PRO A 8 -65.46 -31.87 -25.87
N SER A 9 -65.01 -32.33 -24.69
CA SER A 9 -64.45 -31.47 -23.60
C SER A 9 -63.98 -32.27 -22.37
N GLU A 10 -62.71 -32.11 -21.99
CA GLU A 10 -62.07 -32.39 -20.66
C GLU A 10 -62.37 -31.23 -19.65
N PRO A 11 -62.06 -31.27 -18.32
CA PRO A 11 -60.92 -31.97 -17.65
C PRO A 11 -61.10 -32.55 -16.21
N VAL A 12 -60.14 -33.45 -15.88
CA VAL A 12 -59.38 -33.74 -14.63
C VAL A 12 -59.89 -33.30 -13.23
N ALA A 13 -60.03 -34.26 -12.29
CA ALA A 13 -59.37 -34.31 -10.94
C ALA A 13 -59.92 -35.46 -10.04
N GLY A 14 -59.06 -36.06 -9.21
CA GLY A 14 -59.42 -36.90 -8.04
C GLY A 14 -58.47 -38.10 -7.84
N SER A 15 -57.51 -38.08 -6.90
CA SER A 15 -57.60 -38.38 -5.46
C SER A 15 -57.92 -39.84 -5.10
N GLY A 16 -57.04 -40.48 -4.32
CA GLY A 16 -57.23 -41.86 -3.80
C GLY A 16 -56.11 -42.29 -2.83
N PRO A 17 -56.40 -42.67 -1.56
CA PRO A 17 -55.43 -42.99 -0.50
C PRO A 17 -55.43 -44.48 -0.05
N ALA A 18 -54.40 -44.92 0.69
CA ALA A 18 -54.34 -46.04 1.66
C ALA A 18 -52.87 -46.22 2.13
N GLY A 19 -52.45 -46.56 3.36
CA GLY A 19 -53.12 -47.07 4.55
C GLY A 19 -52.56 -48.45 4.98
N ALA A 20 -51.62 -48.46 5.95
CA ALA A 20 -51.24 -49.56 6.90
C ALA A 20 -50.69 -50.91 6.35
N GLU A 21 -49.80 -51.70 6.97
CA GLU A 21 -49.02 -51.69 8.22
C GLU A 21 -47.94 -52.81 8.20
N ALA A 22 -46.88 -52.59 8.99
CA ALA A 22 -45.99 -53.50 9.75
C ALA A 22 -45.32 -54.76 9.12
N SER A 23 -43.97 -54.83 9.23
CA SER A 23 -43.22 -55.70 10.18
C SER A 23 -41.77 -56.00 9.72
N GLY A 24 -40.76 -55.66 10.53
CA GLY A 24 -39.36 -56.14 10.36
C GLY A 24 -38.30 -55.20 10.95
N ALA A 25 -37.78 -55.53 12.14
CA ALA A 25 -36.82 -54.76 12.96
C ALA A 25 -35.35 -54.82 12.41
N VAL A 26 -34.59 -53.71 12.26
CA VAL A 26 -33.61 -53.02 13.18
C VAL A 26 -32.17 -53.60 13.13
N PRO A 27 -31.05 -52.82 13.21
CA PRO A 27 -30.70 -51.52 12.60
C PRO A 27 -29.19 -51.39 12.18
N GLY A 28 -28.82 -50.25 11.59
CA GLY A 28 -27.41 -49.78 11.52
C GLY A 28 -27.38 -48.26 11.42
N GLN A 29 -27.29 -47.59 12.57
CA GLN A 29 -27.29 -46.12 12.70
C GLN A 29 -25.92 -45.51 12.35
N ALA A 30 -25.94 -44.50 11.49
CA ALA A 30 -24.93 -43.44 11.45
C ALA A 30 -25.67 -42.11 11.20
N GLY A 31 -25.83 -41.30 12.25
CA GLY A 31 -26.43 -39.97 12.15
C GLY A 31 -26.67 -39.34 13.51
N GLY A 32 -26.08 -38.16 13.75
CA GLY A 32 -26.43 -37.27 14.87
C GLY A 32 -25.26 -36.87 15.76
N ALA A 33 -24.44 -35.90 15.32
CA ALA A 33 -23.53 -35.18 16.22
C ALA A 33 -23.34 -33.69 15.88
N GLY A 34 -23.93 -33.17 14.79
CA GLY A 34 -23.69 -31.80 14.33
C GLY A 34 -24.78 -30.76 14.65
N ALA A 35 -25.95 -31.19 15.14
CA ALA A 35 -27.13 -30.32 15.27
C ALA A 35 -27.48 -29.96 16.73
N GLU A 36 -27.20 -30.83 17.71
CA GLU A 36 -27.57 -30.59 19.12
C GLU A 36 -26.61 -29.66 19.87
N GLN A 37 -25.40 -29.42 19.36
CA GLN A 37 -24.46 -28.49 19.99
C GLN A 37 -24.74 -27.02 19.69
N ARG A 38 -25.63 -26.72 18.72
CA ARG A 38 -26.04 -25.36 18.33
C ARG A 38 -27.19 -24.78 19.18
N SER A 39 -27.92 -25.59 19.93
CA SER A 39 -29.13 -25.16 20.66
C SER A 39 -28.92 -24.89 22.16
N GLN A 40 -27.76 -25.23 22.74
CA GLN A 40 -27.51 -25.06 24.18
C GLN A 40 -27.15 -23.62 24.59
N TRP A 41 -26.88 -22.73 23.64
CA TRP A 41 -26.46 -21.34 23.92
C TRP A 41 -27.57 -20.30 23.72
N ALA A 42 -28.81 -20.74 23.47
CA ALA A 42 -29.97 -19.88 23.31
C ALA A 42 -30.77 -19.69 24.62
N ARG A 43 -30.10 -19.51 25.76
CA ARG A 43 -30.76 -19.04 26.99
C ARG A 43 -30.56 -17.52 27.13
N PRO A 44 -31.62 -16.72 27.30
CA PRO A 44 -31.48 -15.31 27.66
C PRO A 44 -30.79 -15.20 29.02
N LEU A 45 -29.70 -14.43 29.10
CA LEU A 45 -29.03 -14.11 30.37
C LEU A 45 -29.84 -13.07 31.14
N ASP A 46 -29.97 -13.27 32.45
CA ASP A 46 -30.68 -12.41 33.40
C ASP A 46 -29.96 -11.04 33.54
N PRO A 47 -30.66 -9.89 33.47
CA PRO A 47 -30.04 -8.56 33.58
C PRO A 47 -29.30 -8.28 34.90
N ALA A 48 -29.46 -9.12 35.92
CA ALA A 48 -28.85 -8.93 37.25
C ALA A 48 -27.34 -9.25 37.32
N ASP A 49 -26.76 -9.94 36.34
CA ASP A 49 -25.36 -10.38 36.35
C ASP A 49 -24.37 -9.42 35.64
N GLN A 50 -24.82 -8.21 35.24
CA GLN A 50 -24.02 -7.25 34.43
C GLN A 50 -23.65 -5.93 35.14
N ALA A 51 -23.27 -5.96 36.41
CA ALA A 51 -22.71 -4.77 37.06
C ALA A 51 -21.32 -5.04 37.66
N PRO A 52 -20.22 -4.52 37.06
CA PRO A 52 -18.95 -4.45 37.76
C PRO A 52 -19.03 -3.42 38.91
N PRO A 53 -18.34 -3.62 40.05
CA PRO A 53 -18.31 -2.65 41.12
C PRO A 53 -17.65 -1.34 40.66
N ALA A 54 -18.24 -0.21 41.02
CA ALA A 54 -17.75 1.12 40.66
C ALA A 54 -16.37 1.39 41.28
N PRO A 55 -15.42 1.99 40.54
CA PRO A 55 -14.12 2.37 41.09
C PRO A 55 -14.24 3.55 42.05
N SER A 56 -13.59 3.44 43.22
CA SER A 56 -13.46 4.51 44.21
C SER A 56 -12.47 5.58 43.72
N ILE A 57 -12.96 6.82 43.56
CA ILE A 57 -12.17 7.99 43.18
C ILE A 57 -11.52 8.58 44.44
N PRO A 58 -10.17 8.69 44.54
CA PRO A 58 -9.54 9.46 45.61
C PRO A 58 -9.74 10.98 45.38
N PRO A 59 -9.87 11.80 46.44
CA PRO A 59 -10.10 13.24 46.28
C PRO A 59 -8.90 13.93 45.62
N ALA A 60 -9.21 14.92 44.79
CA ALA A 60 -8.23 15.71 44.03
C ALA A 60 -7.28 16.49 44.96
N PRO A 61 -5.99 16.67 44.59
CA PRO A 61 -5.09 17.58 45.30
C PRO A 61 -5.49 19.04 45.05
N ALA A 62 -5.37 19.87 46.08
CA ALA A 62 -5.69 21.29 46.06
C ALA A 62 -4.81 22.07 45.06
N GLU A 63 -5.43 23.01 44.33
CA GLU A 63 -4.74 23.95 43.44
C GLU A 63 -3.72 24.81 44.21
N PRO A 64 -2.51 25.04 43.68
CA PRO A 64 -1.63 26.08 44.21
C PRO A 64 -2.05 27.46 43.72
N ASP A 65 -2.26 28.32 44.70
CA ASP A 65 -2.63 29.73 44.64
C ASP A 65 -1.80 30.55 43.64
N GLY A 66 -2.50 31.26 42.75
CA GLY A 66 -1.90 32.20 41.82
C GLY A 66 -1.53 33.48 42.54
N ARG A 67 -0.28 33.58 43.02
CA ARG A 67 0.41 34.88 43.23
C ARG A 67 1.90 34.72 43.60
N ARG A 68 2.70 35.56 42.94
CA ARG A 68 4.13 35.90 43.18
C ARG A 68 5.18 34.91 42.69
N LEU A 69 5.91 35.33 41.65
CA LEU A 69 7.33 35.67 41.74
C LEU A 69 7.71 36.47 40.48
N GLN A 70 7.47 37.78 40.56
CA GLN A 70 8.34 38.76 39.91
C GLN A 70 9.64 38.80 40.71
N ASP A 71 10.73 39.19 40.06
CA ASP A 71 12.07 39.45 40.60
C ASP A 71 13.07 38.28 40.54
N ALA A 72 13.75 38.16 39.40
CA ALA A 72 15.18 37.84 39.35
C ALA A 72 15.77 38.36 38.03
N GLY A 73 16.60 39.40 38.13
CA GLY A 73 17.30 40.02 37.01
C GLY A 73 18.71 39.46 36.75
N GLY A 74 19.06 39.39 35.47
CA GLY A 74 20.41 39.44 34.90
C GLY A 74 21.20 38.11 34.78
N PRO A 75 22.28 38.04 33.94
CA PRO A 75 22.83 39.05 33.03
C PRO A 75 22.83 38.66 31.54
N ALA A 76 23.09 39.66 30.70
CA ALA A 76 23.20 39.58 29.24
C ALA A 76 24.36 38.68 28.77
N SER A 77 24.18 38.05 27.60
CA SER A 77 25.23 37.38 26.83
C SER A 77 25.14 37.79 25.34
N PRO A 78 26.28 37.82 24.63
CA PRO A 78 26.50 38.67 23.46
C PRO A 78 25.87 38.11 22.17
N GLY A 79 25.57 39.04 21.26
CA GLY A 79 24.83 38.80 20.01
C GLY A 79 25.47 37.81 19.04
N LEU A 80 24.59 37.12 18.31
CA LEU A 80 24.90 36.34 17.11
C LEU A 80 24.13 36.93 15.91
N PRO A 81 24.72 36.92 14.70
CA PRO A 81 24.19 37.65 13.55
C PRO A 81 22.95 36.95 12.97
N THR A 82 21.90 37.74 12.73
CA THR A 82 20.72 37.36 11.95
C THR A 82 21.09 37.28 10.46
N GLY A 83 21.08 36.08 9.90
CA GLY A 83 21.24 35.83 8.47
C GLY A 83 20.26 34.77 7.97
N HIS A 84 18.99 35.13 7.84
CA HIS A 84 18.02 34.35 7.07
C HIS A 84 17.90 34.94 5.66
N PRO A 85 18.00 34.13 4.58
CA PRO A 85 17.62 34.59 3.25
C PRO A 85 16.11 34.84 3.21
N GLY A 86 15.74 36.01 2.69
CA GLY A 86 14.41 36.59 2.78
C GLY A 86 13.30 35.72 2.19
N TRP A 87 12.28 35.47 3.01
CA TRP A 87 10.94 35.20 2.54
C TRP A 87 10.26 36.54 2.26
N THR A 88 10.02 36.86 1.00
CA THR A 88 9.16 37.98 0.63
C THR A 88 7.71 37.62 0.95
N ALA A 89 7.01 38.53 1.63
CA ALA A 89 5.58 38.41 1.87
C ALA A 89 4.81 38.39 0.53
N PRO A 90 3.67 37.66 0.43
CA PRO A 90 2.86 37.66 -0.77
C PRO A 90 2.23 39.06 -1.01
N PRO A 91 2.07 39.48 -2.28
CA PRO A 91 1.46 40.77 -2.59
C PRO A 91 -0.02 40.82 -2.19
N ALA A 92 -0.47 41.99 -1.75
CA ALA A 92 -1.86 42.26 -1.41
C ALA A 92 -2.78 42.07 -2.64
N PRO A 93 -4.04 41.63 -2.45
CA PRO A 93 -4.96 41.35 -3.55
C PRO A 93 -5.26 42.63 -4.36
N GLY A 94 -4.98 42.61 -5.67
CA GLY A 94 -5.32 43.69 -6.60
C GLY A 94 -4.22 44.15 -7.55
N GLN A 95 -3.00 43.61 -7.49
CA GLN A 95 -1.93 43.97 -8.44
C GLN A 95 -1.82 42.97 -9.61
N PRO A 96 -1.59 43.44 -10.85
CA PRO A 96 -1.35 42.56 -11.99
C PRO A 96 0.00 41.81 -11.83
N PRO A 97 0.13 40.59 -12.37
CA PRO A 97 1.35 39.80 -12.23
C PRO A 97 2.53 40.49 -12.91
N VAL A 98 3.67 40.55 -12.21
CA VAL A 98 4.96 40.98 -12.78
C VAL A 98 5.43 39.96 -13.83
N PRO A 99 5.93 40.40 -15.00
CA PRO A 99 6.49 39.50 -16.00
C PRO A 99 7.72 38.76 -15.44
N TRP A 100 7.77 37.45 -15.67
CA TRP A 100 8.95 36.63 -15.38
C TRP A 100 10.17 37.13 -16.17
N SER A 101 11.23 37.50 -15.46
CA SER A 101 12.56 37.75 -16.00
C SER A 101 13.51 36.62 -15.57
N ALA A 102 14.17 36.00 -16.54
CA ALA A 102 15.13 34.93 -16.30
C ALA A 102 16.30 35.43 -15.44
N PRO A 103 16.82 34.63 -14.48
CA PRO A 103 18.02 35.00 -13.75
C PRO A 103 19.20 35.12 -14.71
N GLN A 104 19.82 36.31 -14.76
CA GLN A 104 21.09 36.50 -15.46
C GLN A 104 22.15 35.68 -14.74
N GLY A 105 22.73 34.71 -15.44
CA GLY A 105 23.76 33.82 -14.89
C GLY A 105 24.96 34.63 -14.41
N ALA A 106 25.41 34.36 -13.18
CA ALA A 106 26.67 34.85 -12.68
C ALA A 106 27.83 34.33 -13.56
N PRO A 107 28.85 35.15 -13.85
CA PRO A 107 30.00 34.70 -14.63
C PRO A 107 30.79 33.67 -13.82
N PHE A 108 31.02 32.49 -14.41
CA PHE A 108 31.92 31.49 -13.87
C PHE A 108 33.33 32.09 -13.73
N ALA A 109 33.82 32.14 -12.50
CA ALA A 109 35.22 32.46 -12.21
C ALA A 109 36.14 31.42 -12.87
N GLY A 110 37.12 31.91 -13.64
CA GLY A 110 38.04 31.10 -14.42
C GLY A 110 38.97 30.24 -13.58
N GLN A 111 39.30 29.06 -14.11
CA GLN A 111 40.48 28.29 -13.73
C GLN A 111 41.68 28.76 -14.58
N PRO A 112 42.88 28.92 -14.01
CA PRO A 112 44.07 29.23 -14.79
C PRO A 112 44.76 27.96 -15.32
N GLY A 113 45.12 27.99 -16.61
CA GLY A 113 46.36 27.37 -17.11
C GLY A 113 46.26 26.04 -17.85
N ALA A 114 46.20 26.09 -19.18
CA ALA A 114 46.90 25.16 -20.08
C ALA A 114 47.14 25.84 -21.45
N PRO A 115 48.31 25.65 -22.09
CA PRO A 115 48.80 26.51 -23.16
C PRO A 115 48.12 26.25 -24.51
N ALA A 116 47.98 27.33 -25.29
CA ALA A 116 47.50 27.31 -26.67
C ALA A 116 48.51 26.61 -27.61
N PRO A 117 48.06 25.79 -28.58
CA PRO A 117 48.91 25.41 -29.70
C PRO A 117 48.94 26.52 -30.75
N ALA A 118 50.12 26.66 -31.34
CA ALA A 118 50.56 27.73 -32.22
C ALA A 118 49.76 27.90 -33.51
N SER A 119 49.75 29.15 -33.97
CA SER A 119 49.37 29.62 -35.30
C SER A 119 50.07 28.85 -36.42
N GLY A 120 49.29 28.17 -37.25
CA GLY A 120 49.68 27.69 -38.57
C GLY A 120 48.89 28.43 -39.65
N SER A 121 49.56 29.34 -40.35
CA SER A 121 49.09 30.00 -41.56
C SER A 121 49.28 29.07 -42.77
N GLY A 122 48.20 28.72 -43.47
CA GLY A 122 48.22 28.00 -44.75
C GLY A 122 46.82 27.99 -45.40
N PRO A 123 46.71 28.05 -46.74
CA PRO A 123 45.65 28.79 -47.40
C PRO A 123 44.42 27.96 -47.80
N GLY A 124 43.29 28.65 -47.91
CA GLY A 124 42.29 28.43 -48.97
C GLY A 124 41.67 27.03 -49.07
N GLY A 125 40.64 26.78 -48.27
CA GLY A 125 39.72 25.66 -48.46
C GLY A 125 38.38 26.01 -47.85
N GLY A 126 37.55 26.76 -48.59
CA GLY A 126 36.19 27.07 -48.17
C GLY A 126 35.38 25.80 -48.01
N GLN A 127 35.11 25.41 -46.76
CA GLN A 127 34.01 24.49 -46.48
C GLN A 127 32.70 25.26 -46.71
N PRO A 128 31.73 24.71 -47.44
CA PRO A 128 30.39 25.28 -47.41
C PRO A 128 29.85 25.07 -46.00
N SER A 129 29.62 26.17 -45.28
CA SER A 129 28.71 26.17 -44.14
C SER A 129 27.41 25.50 -44.58
N PRO A 130 26.82 24.57 -43.81
CA PRO A 130 25.50 24.08 -44.14
C PRO A 130 24.57 25.29 -44.17
N PRO A 131 23.67 25.41 -45.16
CA PRO A 131 22.82 26.58 -45.26
C PRO A 131 22.04 26.71 -43.96
N GLY A 132 22.19 27.85 -43.29
CA GLY A 132 21.30 28.27 -42.23
C GLY A 132 19.88 28.17 -42.77
N GLY A 133 19.14 27.19 -42.28
CA GLY A 133 17.75 27.00 -42.65
C GLY A 133 16.99 28.29 -42.35
N GLN A 134 16.40 28.89 -43.38
CA GLN A 134 15.56 30.06 -43.21
C GLN A 134 14.44 29.75 -42.21
N PRO A 135 14.19 30.62 -41.21
CA PRO A 135 13.03 30.49 -40.34
C PRO A 135 11.78 30.77 -41.18
N GLY A 136 11.13 29.73 -41.70
CA GLY A 136 9.89 29.90 -42.47
C GLY A 136 9.49 28.76 -43.40
N GLN A 137 10.39 27.83 -43.76
CA GLN A 137 9.98 26.64 -44.52
C GLN A 137 9.53 25.55 -43.56
N GLN A 138 8.22 25.27 -43.54
CA GLN A 138 7.66 24.09 -42.90
C GLN A 138 8.22 22.84 -43.59
N THR A 139 9.36 22.35 -43.11
CA THR A 139 9.92 21.09 -43.59
C THR A 139 8.98 19.96 -43.19
N ARG A 140 8.58 19.13 -44.15
CA ARG A 140 7.79 17.92 -43.87
C ARG A 140 8.72 16.81 -43.42
N CYS A 141 8.20 15.87 -42.63
CA CYS A 141 8.99 14.73 -42.18
C CYS A 141 9.50 13.92 -43.38
N TYR A 142 10.78 13.54 -43.37
CA TYR A 142 11.40 12.76 -44.46
C TYR A 142 10.70 11.41 -44.72
N ARG A 143 9.95 10.90 -43.74
CA ARG A 143 9.21 9.63 -43.80
C ARG A 143 7.69 9.79 -43.91
N HIS A 144 7.17 10.94 -43.47
CA HIS A 144 5.74 11.23 -43.45
C HIS A 144 5.52 12.57 -44.15
N THR A 145 5.22 12.50 -45.45
CA THR A 145 5.02 13.69 -46.30
C THR A 145 3.74 14.45 -45.98
N ASP A 146 2.88 13.91 -45.12
CA ASP A 146 1.67 14.52 -44.60
C ASP A 146 1.89 15.31 -43.29
N ARG A 147 3.07 15.17 -42.66
CA ARG A 147 3.32 15.73 -41.32
C ARG A 147 4.41 16.79 -41.30
N GLU A 148 4.15 17.86 -40.56
CA GLU A 148 5.11 18.93 -40.31
C GLU A 148 6.23 18.45 -39.37
N ALA A 149 7.45 18.84 -39.69
CA ALA A 149 8.65 18.57 -38.91
C ALA A 149 9.32 19.89 -38.52
N PHE A 150 9.27 20.18 -37.23
CA PHE A 150 9.88 21.37 -36.63
C PHE A 150 11.26 21.08 -36.01
N VAL A 151 11.71 19.83 -36.08
CA VAL A 151 12.96 19.36 -35.51
C VAL A 151 13.69 18.53 -36.57
N SER A 152 15.00 18.68 -36.64
CA SER A 152 15.86 17.89 -37.52
C SER A 152 16.72 16.91 -36.73
N CYS A 153 17.02 15.77 -37.34
CA CYS A 153 17.95 14.80 -36.78
C CYS A 153 19.35 15.45 -36.63
N GLN A 154 19.91 15.42 -35.42
CA GLN A 154 21.22 16.01 -35.13
C GLN A 154 22.40 15.29 -35.80
N ARG A 155 22.17 14.09 -36.36
CA ARG A 155 23.20 13.27 -37.00
C ARG A 155 23.20 13.37 -38.52
N CYS A 156 22.03 13.26 -39.15
CA CYS A 156 21.89 13.28 -40.61
C CYS A 156 21.19 14.53 -41.15
N GLY A 157 20.73 15.43 -40.29
CA GLY A 157 20.07 16.69 -40.67
C GLY A 157 18.64 16.57 -41.19
N ARG A 158 18.11 15.35 -41.36
CA ARG A 158 16.76 15.14 -41.94
C ARG A 158 15.65 15.67 -41.02
N PRO A 159 14.61 16.33 -41.58
CA PRO A 159 13.45 16.78 -40.81
C PRO A 159 12.62 15.59 -40.30
N ILE A 160 12.27 15.58 -39.01
CA ILE A 160 11.56 14.49 -38.33
C ILE A 160 10.28 15.00 -37.62
N CYS A 161 9.16 14.29 -37.79
CA CYS A 161 7.93 14.53 -37.05
C CYS A 161 8.01 13.98 -35.60
N PRO A 162 7.11 14.39 -34.68
CA PRO A 162 7.08 13.90 -33.30
C PRO A 162 7.04 12.37 -33.16
N ASP A 163 6.42 11.65 -34.09
CA ASP A 163 6.35 10.18 -34.06
C ASP A 163 7.65 9.50 -34.49
N CYS A 164 8.43 10.16 -35.37
CA CYS A 164 9.74 9.67 -35.81
C CYS A 164 10.89 10.13 -34.90
N MET A 165 10.59 11.01 -33.94
CA MET A 165 11.56 11.64 -33.05
C MET A 165 12.08 10.64 -32.00
N ARG A 166 13.39 10.33 -32.06
CA ARG A 166 14.05 9.51 -31.03
C ARG A 166 14.93 10.41 -30.15
N PRO A 167 14.72 10.46 -28.81
CA PRO A 167 15.53 11.29 -27.93
C PRO A 167 16.99 10.78 -27.86
N ALA A 168 17.93 11.67 -28.17
CA ALA A 168 19.38 11.40 -28.13
C ALA A 168 20.03 11.99 -26.87
N SER A 169 21.35 11.82 -26.68
CA SER A 169 22.09 12.53 -25.62
C SER A 169 22.16 14.03 -25.88
N VAL A 170 22.11 14.44 -27.14
CA VAL A 170 22.01 15.84 -27.58
C VAL A 170 20.94 15.92 -28.67
N GLY A 171 19.82 16.59 -28.37
CA GLY A 171 18.69 16.74 -29.30
C GLY A 171 17.99 15.43 -29.65
N PHE A 172 17.66 15.27 -30.94
CA PHE A 172 16.82 14.18 -31.43
C PHE A 172 17.44 13.54 -32.67
N HIS A 173 17.28 12.23 -32.80
CA HIS A 173 17.72 11.45 -33.96
C HIS A 173 16.52 10.86 -34.71
N CYS A 174 16.70 10.59 -36.01
CA CYS A 174 15.72 9.82 -36.79
C CYS A 174 15.78 8.32 -36.43
N PRO A 175 14.78 7.51 -36.80
CA PRO A 175 14.75 6.08 -36.49
C PRO A 175 15.94 5.28 -37.03
N GLU A 176 16.53 5.67 -38.17
CA GLU A 176 17.72 4.99 -38.70
C GLU A 176 19.00 5.30 -37.89
N GLU A 177 19.08 6.50 -37.31
CA GLU A 177 20.26 7.00 -36.59
C GLU A 177 20.15 6.90 -35.07
N GLY A 178 18.92 6.77 -34.56
CA GLY A 178 18.58 6.82 -33.13
C GLY A 178 18.88 5.54 -32.34
N GLY A 179 19.33 4.48 -33.02
CA GLY A 179 19.56 3.18 -32.39
C GLY A 179 18.30 2.55 -31.81
N ALA A 180 18.44 1.32 -31.29
CA ALA A 180 17.35 0.58 -30.66
C ALA A 180 16.69 1.39 -29.52
N PRO A 181 15.38 1.21 -29.26
CA PRO A 181 14.67 1.91 -28.20
C PRO A 181 15.44 1.87 -26.88
N ARG A 182 15.70 3.05 -26.29
CA ARG A 182 16.39 3.16 -25.00
C ARG A 182 15.61 2.34 -23.96
N ARG A 183 16.33 1.47 -23.25
CA ARG A 183 15.77 0.73 -22.09
C ARG A 183 15.06 1.74 -21.18
N PRO A 184 13.84 1.43 -20.71
CA PRO A 184 13.06 2.36 -19.91
C PRO A 184 13.88 2.84 -18.71
N ALA A 185 13.85 4.16 -18.48
CA ALA A 185 14.53 4.78 -17.34
C ALA A 185 14.06 4.11 -16.05
N ARG A 186 14.96 4.01 -15.06
CA ARG A 186 14.70 3.33 -13.79
C ARG A 186 14.93 4.30 -12.64
N THR A 187 14.19 4.14 -11.55
CA THR A 187 14.38 4.91 -10.31
C THR A 187 15.68 4.51 -9.59
N ALA A 188 16.04 5.19 -8.50
CA ALA A 188 17.29 4.93 -7.76
C ALA A 188 17.34 3.51 -7.17
N LEU A 189 16.21 3.02 -6.65
CA LEU A 189 16.00 1.61 -6.31
C LEU A 189 15.20 0.90 -7.41
N GLY A 190 15.34 1.40 -8.64
CA GLY A 190 14.82 1.01 -9.95
C GLY A 190 13.58 0.14 -10.04
N GLY A 191 12.49 0.69 -9.52
CA GLY A 191 11.24 0.67 -10.28
C GLY A 191 11.42 1.26 -11.68
N ARG A 192 10.53 0.93 -12.61
CA ARG A 192 10.52 1.57 -13.94
C ARG A 192 10.01 3.00 -13.79
N ALA A 193 10.67 3.97 -14.41
CA ALA A 193 10.33 5.40 -14.31
C ALA A 193 8.92 5.69 -14.86
N GLU A 194 8.46 4.93 -15.86
CA GLU A 194 7.08 4.96 -16.36
C GLU A 194 6.04 4.60 -15.29
N ASN A 195 6.41 3.83 -14.28
CA ASN A 195 5.51 3.45 -13.19
C ASN A 195 5.49 4.49 -12.07
N ALA A 196 6.45 5.40 -12.02
CA ALA A 196 6.62 6.36 -10.93
C ALA A 196 5.42 7.31 -10.77
N SER A 197 4.69 7.59 -11.87
CA SER A 197 3.48 8.43 -11.84
C SER A 197 2.18 7.64 -11.75
N SER A 198 2.18 6.34 -12.04
CA SER A 198 0.94 5.55 -12.16
C SER A 198 0.38 5.07 -10.83
N GLY A 199 1.25 4.63 -9.90
CA GLY A 199 0.83 4.06 -8.61
C GLY A 199 -0.21 2.94 -8.72
N LEU A 200 -0.10 2.12 -9.77
CA LEU A 200 -1.15 1.18 -10.16
C LEU A 200 -1.45 0.17 -9.05
N VAL A 201 -0.41 -0.42 -8.44
CA VAL A 201 -0.61 -1.44 -7.41
C VAL A 201 -1.22 -0.80 -6.17
N THR A 202 -0.76 0.40 -5.79
CA THR A 202 -1.32 1.16 -4.67
C THR A 202 -2.82 1.41 -4.88
N LYS A 203 -3.22 1.87 -6.08
CA LYS A 203 -4.63 2.08 -6.44
C LYS A 203 -5.44 0.79 -6.41
N ILE A 204 -4.87 -0.32 -6.89
CA ILE A 204 -5.52 -1.64 -6.83
C ILE A 204 -5.73 -2.07 -5.38
N LEU A 205 -4.72 -1.95 -4.52
CA LEU A 205 -4.84 -2.30 -3.10
C LEU A 205 -5.90 -1.44 -2.40
N ILE A 206 -5.92 -0.13 -2.66
CA ILE A 206 -6.98 0.77 -2.15
C ILE A 206 -8.35 0.31 -2.65
N ALA A 207 -8.50 0.04 -3.94
CA ALA A 207 -9.76 -0.43 -4.51
C ALA A 207 -10.22 -1.75 -3.87
N LEU A 208 -9.31 -2.70 -3.65
CA LEU A 208 -9.61 -3.96 -2.97
C LEU A 208 -10.09 -3.74 -1.53
N CYS A 209 -9.44 -2.85 -0.77
CA CYS A 209 -9.88 -2.49 0.58
C CYS A 209 -11.26 -1.83 0.58
N LEU A 210 -11.53 -0.93 -0.37
CA LEU A 210 -12.83 -0.27 -0.49
C LEU A 210 -13.94 -1.27 -0.87
N VAL A 211 -13.68 -2.18 -1.81
CA VAL A 211 -14.62 -3.25 -2.18
C VAL A 211 -14.89 -4.15 -0.98
N ALA A 212 -13.85 -4.61 -0.28
CA ALA A 212 -14.00 -5.42 0.92
C ALA A 212 -14.83 -4.69 1.98
N PHE A 213 -14.59 -3.40 2.23
CA PHE A 213 -15.36 -2.62 3.19
C PHE A 213 -16.83 -2.45 2.82
N VAL A 214 -17.15 -2.29 1.53
CA VAL A 214 -18.54 -2.31 1.06
C VAL A 214 -19.17 -3.68 1.35
N LEU A 215 -18.48 -4.78 1.04
CA LEU A 215 -18.96 -6.13 1.33
C LEU A 215 -19.17 -6.36 2.84
N GLN A 216 -18.36 -5.75 3.71
CA GLN A 216 -18.55 -5.78 5.17
C GLN A 216 -19.83 -5.04 5.63
N GLY A 217 -20.33 -4.07 4.86
CA GLY A 217 -21.49 -3.26 5.19
C GLY A 217 -22.82 -3.71 4.59
N LEU A 218 -22.83 -4.72 3.72
CA LEU A 218 -24.06 -5.18 3.05
C LEU A 218 -24.97 -5.98 4.02
N PRO A 219 -26.20 -5.50 4.33
CA PRO A 219 -27.10 -6.12 5.31
C PRO A 219 -27.71 -7.47 4.86
N GLY A 220 -27.42 -7.94 3.64
CA GLY A 220 -27.83 -9.26 3.12
C GLY A 220 -26.83 -10.38 3.36
N LEU A 221 -25.66 -10.08 3.93
CA LEU A 221 -24.62 -11.05 4.30
C LEU A 221 -24.49 -11.23 5.83
N SER A 222 -25.26 -10.49 6.62
CA SER A 222 -25.26 -10.52 8.09
C SER A 222 -26.65 -10.79 8.62
N GLY A 223 -26.85 -11.98 9.19
CA GLY A 223 -27.93 -12.17 10.15
C GLY A 223 -27.61 -11.40 11.43
N GLY A 224 -28.34 -10.32 11.74
CA GLY A 224 -28.49 -9.68 13.06
C GLY A 224 -27.26 -9.15 13.83
N SER A 225 -26.03 -9.50 13.45
CA SER A 225 -24.78 -9.19 14.15
C SER A 225 -24.13 -7.89 13.63
N ARG A 226 -23.40 -7.18 14.52
CA ARG A 226 -22.57 -6.00 14.18
C ARG A 226 -21.35 -6.36 13.32
N VAL A 227 -21.02 -7.64 13.23
CA VAL A 227 -19.97 -8.21 12.37
C VAL A 227 -20.68 -9.11 11.36
N ASN A 228 -20.49 -8.87 10.06
CA ASN A 228 -21.10 -9.71 9.04
C ASN A 228 -20.28 -10.97 8.76
N SER A 229 -20.90 -11.98 8.13
CA SER A 229 -20.23 -13.25 7.85
C SER A 229 -18.95 -13.04 7.05
N PHE A 230 -18.95 -12.09 6.11
CA PHE A 230 -17.76 -11.73 5.34
C PHE A 230 -16.57 -11.30 6.22
N THR A 231 -16.83 -10.52 7.28
CA THR A 231 -15.78 -10.13 8.23
C THR A 231 -15.30 -11.33 9.05
N GLU A 232 -16.20 -12.21 9.46
CA GLU A 232 -15.85 -13.45 10.17
C GLU A 232 -15.08 -14.44 9.29
N ASP A 233 -15.35 -14.49 7.98
CA ASP A 233 -14.74 -15.41 7.03
C ASP A 233 -13.31 -15.00 6.63
N PHE A 234 -13.04 -13.69 6.60
CA PHE A 234 -11.77 -13.15 6.09
C PHE A 234 -10.94 -12.36 7.12
N GLY A 235 -11.50 -12.05 8.29
CA GLY A 235 -10.74 -11.45 9.39
C GLY A 235 -9.73 -12.41 10.02
N MET A 236 -8.81 -11.84 10.80
CA MET A 236 -7.83 -12.64 11.55
C MET A 236 -8.55 -13.20 12.76
N SER A 237 -9.17 -14.37 12.62
CA SER A 237 -9.82 -15.07 13.72
C SER A 237 -8.87 -16.10 14.29
N VAL A 238 -8.55 -15.97 15.57
CA VAL A 238 -7.72 -16.95 16.28
C VAL A 238 -8.38 -18.33 16.25
N PHE A 239 -9.68 -18.39 16.55
CA PHE A 239 -10.44 -19.64 16.55
C PHE A 239 -10.30 -20.41 15.23
N TYR A 240 -10.55 -19.79 14.08
CA TYR A 240 -10.51 -20.50 12.80
C TYR A 240 -9.09 -20.86 12.35
N ILE A 241 -8.08 -20.05 12.71
CA ILE A 241 -6.68 -20.43 12.47
C ILE A 241 -6.32 -21.68 13.31
N VAL A 242 -6.79 -21.74 14.56
CA VAL A 242 -6.51 -22.86 15.47
C VAL A 242 -7.29 -24.13 15.12
N ALA A 243 -8.60 -24.00 14.93
CA ALA A 243 -9.51 -25.13 14.75
C ALA A 243 -9.47 -25.70 13.32
N ASN A 244 -9.36 -24.83 12.31
CA ASN A 244 -9.54 -25.20 10.90
C ASN A 244 -8.27 -25.05 10.06
N HIS A 245 -7.16 -24.60 10.64
CA HIS A 245 -5.90 -24.35 9.92
C HIS A 245 -6.04 -23.35 8.76
N GLU A 246 -6.90 -22.35 8.92
CA GLU A 246 -7.23 -21.35 7.90
C GLU A 246 -6.16 -20.25 7.79
N TYR A 247 -4.91 -20.61 7.43
CA TYR A 247 -3.77 -19.68 7.41
C TYR A 247 -3.88 -18.55 6.37
N TYR A 248 -4.83 -18.60 5.43
CA TYR A 248 -5.13 -17.46 4.54
C TYR A 248 -5.54 -16.21 5.34
N ARG A 249 -6.03 -16.41 6.57
CA ARG A 249 -6.35 -15.37 7.56
C ARG A 249 -5.14 -14.60 8.10
N LEU A 250 -3.93 -14.95 7.67
CA LEU A 250 -2.74 -14.12 7.87
C LEU A 250 -2.58 -13.04 6.79
N VAL A 251 -3.27 -13.18 5.66
CA VAL A 251 -3.20 -12.26 4.51
C VAL A 251 -4.48 -11.44 4.38
N SER A 252 -5.64 -12.11 4.36
CA SER A 252 -6.93 -11.47 4.10
C SER A 252 -7.28 -10.29 5.02
N PRO A 253 -6.95 -10.26 6.33
CA PRO A 253 -7.36 -9.17 7.22
C PRO A 253 -6.80 -7.82 6.82
N ALA A 254 -5.71 -7.79 6.05
CA ALA A 254 -5.10 -6.57 5.52
C ALA A 254 -6.03 -5.76 4.61
N PHE A 255 -7.13 -6.35 4.13
CA PHE A 255 -8.11 -5.70 3.27
C PHE A 255 -9.40 -5.28 4.00
N LEU A 256 -9.65 -5.83 5.19
CA LEU A 256 -10.86 -5.56 5.98
C LEU A 256 -10.66 -4.38 6.91
N HIS A 257 -11.75 -3.66 7.24
CA HIS A 257 -11.71 -2.54 8.17
C HIS A 257 -12.97 -2.53 9.05
N GLY A 258 -12.80 -2.25 10.34
CA GLY A 258 -13.90 -2.26 11.32
C GLY A 258 -14.73 -0.97 11.42
N SER A 259 -14.28 0.14 10.82
CA SER A 259 -15.00 1.42 10.88
C SER A 259 -14.64 2.34 9.72
N ILE A 260 -15.51 3.33 9.45
CA ILE A 260 -15.30 4.35 8.41
C ILE A 260 -14.02 5.14 8.68
N PHE A 261 -13.81 5.59 9.92
CA PHE A 261 -12.60 6.31 10.27
C PHE A 261 -11.35 5.45 10.07
N HIS A 262 -11.40 4.17 10.46
CA HIS A 262 -10.28 3.25 10.31
C HIS A 262 -9.91 3.04 8.83
N ILE A 263 -10.87 2.88 7.92
CA ILE A 263 -10.54 2.77 6.49
C ILE A 263 -10.00 4.08 5.91
N LEU A 264 -10.57 5.24 6.27
CA LEU A 264 -10.14 6.53 5.74
C LEU A 264 -8.67 6.82 6.06
N ILE A 265 -8.24 6.60 7.31
CA ILE A 265 -6.84 6.84 7.70
C ILE A 265 -5.89 5.86 6.99
N ASN A 266 -6.29 4.59 6.82
CA ASN A 266 -5.46 3.59 6.16
C ASN A 266 -5.35 3.87 4.66
N MET A 267 -6.44 4.26 3.99
CA MET A 267 -6.41 4.56 2.56
C MET A 267 -5.59 5.81 2.29
N TYR A 268 -5.67 6.83 3.16
CA TYR A 268 -4.81 8.00 3.08
C TYR A 268 -3.32 7.62 3.25
N ALA A 269 -2.98 6.85 4.29
CA ALA A 269 -1.61 6.41 4.53
C ALA A 269 -1.08 5.52 3.38
N LEU A 270 -1.90 4.59 2.88
CA LEU A 270 -1.57 3.72 1.77
C LEU A 270 -1.39 4.52 0.48
N TYR A 271 -2.17 5.57 0.25
CA TYR A 271 -1.99 6.46 -0.89
C TYR A 271 -0.66 7.22 -0.77
N VAL A 272 -0.41 7.92 0.33
CA VAL A 272 0.80 8.76 0.48
C VAL A 272 2.07 7.92 0.49
N LEU A 273 2.15 6.92 1.36
CA LEU A 273 3.35 6.09 1.50
C LEU A 273 3.46 5.08 0.35
N GLY A 274 2.35 4.48 -0.06
CA GLY A 274 2.34 3.45 -1.09
C GLY A 274 2.75 4.00 -2.46
N MET A 275 2.25 5.16 -2.86
CA MET A 275 2.67 5.80 -4.12
C MET A 275 4.19 6.04 -4.15
N GLN A 276 4.75 6.54 -3.04
CA GLN A 276 6.18 6.85 -2.95
C GLN A 276 7.05 5.59 -2.95
N LEU A 277 6.64 4.55 -2.21
CA LEU A 277 7.33 3.26 -2.17
C LEU A 277 7.19 2.49 -3.49
N GLU A 278 6.02 2.49 -4.13
CA GLU A 278 5.80 1.85 -5.43
C GLU A 278 6.64 2.51 -6.53
N ALA A 279 6.72 3.84 -6.55
CA ALA A 279 7.60 4.55 -7.48
C ALA A 279 9.08 4.15 -7.26
N THR A 280 9.50 4.03 -6.01
CA THR A 280 10.90 3.78 -5.66
C THR A 280 11.31 2.32 -5.86
N LEU A 281 10.50 1.37 -5.39
CA LEU A 281 10.75 -0.08 -5.41
C LEU A 281 10.19 -0.77 -6.66
N GLY A 282 9.26 -0.15 -7.37
CA GLY A 282 8.50 -0.80 -8.44
C GLY A 282 7.47 -1.81 -7.92
N ARG A 283 6.52 -2.13 -8.80
CA ARG A 283 5.29 -2.89 -8.52
C ARG A 283 5.49 -4.18 -7.73
N LEU A 284 6.38 -5.07 -8.17
CA LEU A 284 6.54 -6.40 -7.56
C LEU A 284 7.12 -6.34 -6.15
N ARG A 285 8.16 -5.55 -5.93
CA ARG A 285 8.79 -5.42 -4.59
C ARG A 285 7.89 -4.64 -3.63
N TYR A 286 7.15 -3.66 -4.14
CA TYR A 286 6.12 -2.97 -3.36
C TYR A 286 5.00 -3.91 -2.91
N LEU A 287 4.45 -4.73 -3.83
CA LEU A 287 3.43 -5.72 -3.48
C LEU A 287 3.96 -6.76 -2.49
N ALA A 288 5.18 -7.25 -2.72
CA ALA A 288 5.85 -8.19 -1.84
C ALA A 288 6.11 -7.59 -0.44
N LEU A 289 6.46 -6.31 -0.37
CA LEU A 289 6.57 -5.57 0.90
C LEU A 289 5.22 -5.50 1.61
N PHE A 290 4.13 -5.15 0.90
CA PHE A 290 2.78 -5.07 1.47
C PHE A 290 2.38 -6.40 2.11
N LEU A 291 2.44 -7.47 1.32
CA LEU A 291 2.05 -8.81 1.76
C LEU A 291 2.96 -9.34 2.87
N GLY A 292 4.28 -9.12 2.77
CA GLY A 292 5.22 -9.55 3.79
C GLY A 292 4.99 -8.86 5.14
N CYS A 293 4.70 -7.56 5.14
CA CYS A 293 4.40 -6.82 6.37
C CYS A 293 3.02 -7.20 6.94
N ALA A 294 2.02 -7.38 6.07
CA ALA A 294 0.70 -7.86 6.48
C ALA A 294 0.78 -9.23 7.18
N VAL A 295 1.43 -10.20 6.53
CA VAL A 295 1.60 -11.55 7.08
C VAL A 295 2.38 -11.51 8.38
N ALA A 296 3.52 -10.83 8.43
CA ALA A 296 4.33 -10.79 9.65
C ALA A 296 3.59 -10.12 10.83
N GLY A 297 2.86 -9.03 10.56
CA GLY A 297 2.01 -8.40 11.57
C GLY A 297 0.92 -9.33 12.07
N ASN A 298 0.11 -9.87 11.16
CA ASN A 298 -0.99 -10.77 11.51
C ASN A 298 -0.50 -12.06 12.18
N THR A 299 0.68 -12.57 11.80
CA THR A 299 1.31 -13.70 12.49
C THR A 299 1.69 -13.34 13.92
N LEU A 300 2.32 -12.19 14.17
CA LEU A 300 2.67 -11.80 15.54
C LEU A 300 1.40 -11.57 16.38
N SER A 301 0.40 -10.89 15.83
CA SER A 301 -0.90 -10.73 16.49
C SER A 301 -1.55 -12.07 16.85
N PHE A 302 -1.60 -13.00 15.91
CA PHE A 302 -2.12 -14.35 16.13
C PHE A 302 -1.40 -15.04 17.29
N LEU A 303 -0.06 -15.02 17.32
CA LEU A 303 0.70 -15.70 18.37
C LEU A 303 0.47 -15.12 19.76
N MET A 304 0.27 -13.81 19.85
CA MET A 304 0.10 -13.12 21.13
C MET A 304 -1.32 -13.23 21.68
N HIS A 305 -2.30 -13.46 20.82
CA HIS A 305 -3.71 -13.66 21.21
C HIS A 305 -4.18 -15.10 20.99
N ARG A 306 -3.27 -16.06 20.78
CA ARG A 306 -3.63 -17.45 20.39
C ARG A 306 -4.52 -18.18 21.39
N ASP A 307 -4.49 -17.75 22.64
CA ASP A 307 -5.29 -18.31 23.74
C ASP A 307 -6.65 -17.59 23.90
N GLU A 308 -6.90 -16.55 23.09
CA GLU A 308 -8.12 -15.76 23.07
C GLU A 308 -8.98 -16.13 21.86
N ALA A 309 -9.78 -17.19 21.97
CA ALA A 309 -10.56 -17.72 20.84
C ALA A 309 -11.49 -16.67 20.16
N GLY A 310 -12.00 -15.70 20.94
CA GLY A 310 -12.84 -14.62 20.44
C GLY A 310 -12.10 -13.47 19.75
N TYR A 311 -10.76 -13.52 19.69
CA TYR A 311 -9.97 -12.44 19.13
C TYR A 311 -10.10 -12.38 17.60
N LEU A 312 -10.52 -11.21 17.12
CA LEU A 312 -10.72 -10.89 15.70
C LEU A 312 -10.01 -9.58 15.37
N SER A 313 -9.03 -9.61 14.47
CA SER A 313 -8.31 -8.42 14.00
C SER A 313 -8.50 -8.20 12.50
N VAL A 314 -8.58 -6.93 12.10
CA VAL A 314 -8.72 -6.46 10.72
C VAL A 314 -7.97 -5.15 10.53
N GLY A 315 -7.45 -4.92 9.32
CA GLY A 315 -6.87 -3.63 8.94
C GLY A 315 -5.62 -3.77 8.09
N ALA A 316 -5.48 -2.87 7.11
CA ALA A 316 -4.24 -2.69 6.35
C ALA A 316 -3.08 -2.13 7.19
N SER A 317 -3.36 -1.73 8.44
CA SER A 317 -2.43 -1.00 9.30
C SER A 317 -1.16 -1.81 9.60
N THR A 318 -1.24 -3.13 9.74
CA THR A 318 -0.04 -3.99 9.87
C THR A 318 0.96 -3.78 8.73
N ALA A 319 0.49 -3.70 7.49
CA ALA A 319 1.32 -3.42 6.33
C ALA A 319 1.81 -1.96 6.28
N ILE A 320 0.96 -1.00 6.63
CA ILE A 320 1.28 0.43 6.60
C ILE A 320 2.35 0.80 7.64
N PHE A 321 2.31 0.18 8.81
CA PHE A 321 3.36 0.30 9.81
C PHE A 321 4.68 -0.31 9.29
N GLY A 322 4.63 -1.41 8.54
CA GLY A 322 5.80 -1.90 7.82
C GLY A 322 6.31 -0.93 6.74
N PHE A 323 5.42 -0.30 6.00
CA PHE A 323 5.78 0.73 5.01
C PHE A 323 6.48 1.92 5.64
N ALA A 324 6.05 2.33 6.83
CA ALA A 324 6.70 3.37 7.61
C ALA A 324 8.18 3.05 7.88
N ALA A 325 8.46 1.86 8.40
CA ALA A 325 9.83 1.41 8.66
C ALA A 325 10.65 1.25 7.36
N ALA A 326 10.07 0.63 6.32
CA ALA A 326 10.74 0.45 5.04
C ALA A 326 11.06 1.80 4.37
N TYR A 327 10.13 2.75 4.42
CA TYR A 327 10.33 4.09 3.90
C TYR A 327 11.46 4.81 4.63
N TYR A 328 11.53 4.72 5.97
CA TYR A 328 12.63 5.29 6.72
C TYR A 328 13.99 4.76 6.25
N VAL A 329 14.12 3.44 6.07
CA VAL A 329 15.36 2.83 5.55
C VAL A 329 15.71 3.34 4.16
N VAL A 330 14.72 3.37 3.25
CA VAL A 330 14.91 3.84 1.88
C VAL A 330 15.28 5.31 1.84
N ALA A 331 14.60 6.17 2.61
CA ALA A 331 14.87 7.60 2.67
C ALA A 331 16.27 7.88 3.22
N ARG A 332 16.72 7.15 4.26
CA ARG A 332 18.09 7.24 4.77
C ARG A 332 19.12 6.82 3.72
N ARG A 333 18.85 5.73 2.99
CA ARG A 333 19.73 5.25 1.90
C ARG A 333 19.85 6.26 0.77
N LEU A 334 18.75 6.92 0.42
CA LEU A 334 18.67 7.89 -0.67
C LEU A 334 18.93 9.35 -0.25
N ARG A 335 19.19 9.59 1.05
CA ARG A 335 19.35 10.92 1.65
C ARG A 335 18.16 11.87 1.38
N ILE A 336 16.96 11.31 1.37
CA ILE A 336 15.69 12.05 1.27
C ILE A 336 15.31 12.52 2.68
N ASP A 337 14.79 13.76 2.79
CA ASP A 337 14.24 14.22 4.07
C ASP A 337 12.98 13.41 4.42
N ALA A 338 13.11 12.58 5.45
CA ALA A 338 12.04 11.71 5.94
C ALA A 338 11.18 12.39 7.01
N ARG A 339 11.54 13.60 7.49
CA ARG A 339 10.85 14.26 8.62
C ARG A 339 9.32 14.36 8.44
N PRO A 340 8.78 14.79 7.28
CA PRO A 340 7.33 14.90 7.12
C PRO A 340 6.61 13.56 7.30
N ILE A 341 7.20 12.49 6.76
CA ILE A 341 6.65 11.14 6.84
C ILE A 341 6.83 10.55 8.23
N LEU A 342 7.98 10.77 8.87
CA LEU A 342 8.21 10.34 10.25
C LEU A 342 7.25 11.00 11.24
N ILE A 343 6.86 12.26 11.01
CA ILE A 343 5.83 12.94 11.80
C ILE A 343 4.47 12.25 11.63
N VAL A 344 4.05 11.97 10.40
CA VAL A 344 2.78 11.26 10.13
C VAL A 344 2.79 9.85 10.73
N ILE A 345 3.90 9.12 10.61
CA ILE A 345 4.12 7.81 11.23
C ILE A 345 4.04 7.93 12.75
N GLY A 346 4.70 8.92 13.34
CA GLY A 346 4.70 9.19 14.77
C GLY A 346 3.31 9.50 15.32
N ILE A 347 2.52 10.31 14.60
CA ILE A 347 1.13 10.59 14.95
C ILE A 347 0.29 9.31 14.91
N ASN A 348 0.41 8.50 13.85
CA ASN A 348 -0.32 7.22 13.75
C ASN A 348 0.09 6.21 14.83
N LEU A 349 1.37 6.17 15.21
CA LEU A 349 1.88 5.39 16.35
C LEU A 349 1.23 5.85 17.65
N VAL A 350 1.24 7.15 17.94
CA VAL A 350 0.64 7.70 19.18
C VAL A 350 -0.85 7.38 19.24
N LEU A 351 -1.60 7.61 18.16
CA LEU A 351 -3.03 7.27 18.10
C LEU A 351 -3.28 5.77 18.30
N THR A 352 -2.41 4.93 17.73
CA THR A 352 -2.45 3.47 17.88
C THR A 352 -2.26 3.01 19.32
N PHE A 353 -1.31 3.59 20.06
CA PHE A 353 -1.02 3.18 21.44
C PHE A 353 -1.94 3.85 22.47
N THR A 354 -2.76 4.82 22.07
CA THR A 354 -3.65 5.57 22.97
C THR A 354 -5.12 5.21 22.82
N ILE A 355 -5.53 4.60 21.71
CA ILE A 355 -6.92 4.19 21.46
C ILE A 355 -7.05 2.68 21.73
N SER A 356 -7.98 2.31 22.61
CA SER A 356 -8.29 0.90 22.91
C SER A 356 -8.97 0.20 21.71
N GLY A 357 -8.72 -1.11 21.56
CA GLY A 357 -9.25 -1.91 20.45
C GLY A 357 -8.38 -1.91 19.18
N ILE A 358 -7.13 -1.43 19.26
CA ILE A 358 -6.16 -1.49 18.17
C ILE A 358 -5.15 -2.61 18.44
N ASP A 359 -4.86 -3.39 17.41
CA ASP A 359 -3.93 -4.52 17.46
C ASP A 359 -2.45 -4.06 17.48
N MET A 360 -1.95 -3.86 18.70
CA MET A 360 -0.57 -3.43 18.95
C MET A 360 0.47 -4.43 18.41
N TRP A 361 0.23 -5.72 18.63
CA TRP A 361 1.17 -6.77 18.22
C TRP A 361 1.26 -6.89 16.70
N GLY A 362 0.13 -6.71 16.01
CA GLY A 362 0.08 -6.60 14.55
C GLY A 362 0.98 -5.50 14.01
N HIS A 363 0.98 -4.33 14.65
CA HIS A 363 1.80 -3.19 14.22
C HIS A 363 3.29 -3.39 14.49
N ILE A 364 3.64 -3.98 15.63
CA ILE A 364 5.03 -4.33 15.95
C ILE A 364 5.59 -5.34 14.94
N GLY A 365 4.82 -6.38 14.61
CA GLY A 365 5.23 -7.39 13.62
C GLY A 365 5.38 -6.78 12.23
N GLY A 366 4.46 -5.90 11.83
CA GLY A 366 4.53 -5.13 10.59
C GLY A 366 5.77 -4.24 10.51
N LEU A 367 6.04 -3.43 11.55
CA LEU A 367 7.24 -2.58 11.66
C LEU A 367 8.53 -3.37 11.51
N ALA A 368 8.64 -4.50 12.22
CA ALA A 368 9.82 -5.36 12.17
C ALA A 368 10.06 -5.92 10.77
N ALA A 369 9.02 -6.46 10.13
CA ALA A 369 9.08 -6.94 8.75
C ALA A 369 9.44 -5.84 7.75
N GLY A 370 8.83 -4.66 7.91
CA GLY A 370 9.10 -3.48 7.08
C GLY A 370 10.55 -3.01 7.18
N LEU A 371 11.11 -3.01 8.39
CA LEU A 371 12.52 -2.69 8.62
C LEU A 371 13.43 -3.71 7.90
N LEU A 372 13.18 -5.01 8.08
CA LEU A 372 13.97 -6.09 7.47
C LEU A 372 13.89 -6.08 5.94
N LEU A 373 12.68 -6.05 5.37
CA LEU A 373 12.49 -6.00 3.92
C LEU A 373 12.99 -4.68 3.32
N GLY A 374 12.83 -3.57 4.05
CA GLY A 374 13.41 -2.28 3.69
C GLY A 374 14.94 -2.34 3.56
N LEU A 375 15.62 -2.96 4.53
CA LEU A 375 17.07 -3.19 4.48
C LEU A 375 17.46 -4.06 3.29
N VAL A 376 16.75 -5.17 3.05
CA VAL A 376 16.97 -6.05 1.91
C VAL A 376 16.84 -5.28 0.59
N TYR A 377 15.75 -4.54 0.40
CA TYR A 377 15.51 -3.85 -0.86
C TYR A 377 16.37 -2.59 -1.09
N ALA A 378 16.81 -1.92 -0.02
CA ALA A 378 17.63 -0.72 -0.10
C ALA A 378 19.14 -1.03 -0.28
N TYR A 379 19.64 -2.12 0.32
CA TYR A 379 21.08 -2.41 0.35
C TYR A 379 21.52 -3.60 -0.50
N VAL A 380 20.67 -4.60 -0.74
CA VAL A 380 21.02 -5.70 -1.65
C VAL A 380 20.96 -5.17 -3.08
N PRO A 381 22.03 -5.27 -3.88
CA PRO A 381 22.04 -4.75 -5.23
C PRO A 381 21.11 -5.56 -6.13
N ARG A 382 20.46 -4.89 -7.08
CA ARG A 382 19.42 -5.53 -7.90
C ARG A 382 19.91 -6.65 -8.82
N ARG A 383 21.21 -6.70 -9.15
CA ARG A 383 21.80 -7.86 -9.84
C ARG A 383 21.58 -9.17 -9.06
N LEU A 384 21.26 -9.06 -7.77
CA LEU A 384 20.90 -10.15 -6.87
C LEU A 384 19.39 -10.14 -6.55
N ALA A 385 18.54 -9.84 -7.54
CA ALA A 385 17.08 -9.82 -7.35
C ALA A 385 16.54 -11.16 -6.81
N ALA A 386 17.17 -12.28 -7.16
CA ALA A 386 16.84 -13.59 -6.60
C ALA A 386 17.07 -13.65 -5.07
N LEU A 387 18.13 -13.01 -4.55
CA LEU A 387 18.36 -12.94 -3.11
C LEU A 387 17.33 -12.04 -2.41
N GLN A 388 16.90 -10.95 -3.06
CA GLN A 388 15.81 -10.12 -2.52
C GLN A 388 14.50 -10.90 -2.43
N ALA A 389 14.17 -11.66 -3.48
CA ALA A 389 13.00 -12.53 -3.51
C ALA A 389 13.12 -13.63 -2.43
N LEU A 390 14.28 -14.29 -2.33
CA LEU A 390 14.55 -15.30 -1.31
C LEU A 390 14.39 -14.74 0.09
N GLY A 391 14.93 -13.55 0.39
CA GLY A 391 14.77 -12.92 1.70
C GLY A 391 13.31 -12.65 2.05
N THR A 392 12.50 -12.29 1.05
CA THR A 392 11.05 -12.07 1.25
C THR A 392 10.31 -13.38 1.47
N VAL A 393 10.58 -14.38 0.63
CA VAL A 393 9.99 -15.73 0.75
C VAL A 393 10.39 -16.38 2.07
N ALA A 394 11.65 -16.21 2.51
CA ALA A 394 12.12 -16.70 3.79
C ALA A 394 11.38 -16.05 4.96
N LEU A 395 11.18 -14.71 4.94
CA LEU A 395 10.40 -14.03 5.97
C LEU A 395 8.97 -14.58 6.04
N VAL A 396 8.27 -14.64 4.90
CA VAL A 396 6.89 -15.16 4.83
C VAL A 396 6.84 -16.62 5.25
N GLY A 397 7.79 -17.44 4.80
CA GLY A 397 7.90 -18.85 5.15
C GLY A 397 8.13 -19.07 6.64
N VAL A 398 8.96 -18.24 7.27
CA VAL A 398 9.15 -18.24 8.74
C VAL A 398 7.86 -17.84 9.44
N CYS A 399 7.17 -16.79 9.00
CA CYS A 399 5.90 -16.39 9.61
C CYS A 399 4.84 -17.50 9.53
N VAL A 400 4.68 -18.14 8.37
CA VAL A 400 3.76 -19.27 8.19
C VAL A 400 4.18 -20.46 9.05
N LEU A 401 5.47 -20.82 9.06
CA LEU A 401 5.98 -21.91 9.89
C LEU A 401 5.70 -21.66 11.37
N VAL A 402 5.98 -20.45 11.87
CA VAL A 402 5.74 -20.10 13.27
C VAL A 402 4.24 -20.10 13.57
N ALA A 403 3.38 -19.63 12.67
CA ALA A 403 1.93 -19.72 12.86
C ALA A 403 1.45 -21.18 12.95
N VAL A 404 1.97 -22.06 12.09
CA VAL A 404 1.68 -23.51 12.13
C VAL A 404 2.15 -24.14 13.45
N LEU A 405 3.39 -23.88 13.85
CA LEU A 405 3.95 -24.39 15.12
C LEU A 405 3.25 -23.79 16.35
N GLY A 406 2.74 -22.57 16.23
CA GLY A 406 2.00 -21.88 17.28
C GLY A 406 0.55 -22.33 17.42
N THR A 407 0.06 -23.18 16.51
CA THR A 407 -1.30 -23.75 16.55
C THR A 407 -1.33 -24.86 17.62
N PRO A 408 -2.06 -24.71 18.75
CA PRO A 408 -1.97 -25.60 19.92
C PRO A 408 -2.20 -27.10 19.65
N SER A 409 -2.92 -27.44 18.58
CA SER A 409 -3.15 -28.82 18.14
C SER A 409 -1.85 -29.59 17.86
N LEU A 410 -0.76 -28.93 17.46
CA LEU A 410 0.54 -29.58 17.29
C LEU A 410 1.29 -29.77 18.62
N ALA A 411 1.11 -28.85 19.57
CA ALA A 411 1.74 -28.92 20.89
C ALA A 411 1.12 -30.02 21.76
N GLU A 412 -0.21 -30.18 21.72
CA GLU A 412 -0.92 -31.28 22.39
C GLU A 412 -0.61 -32.65 21.75
N LEU A 413 -0.52 -32.74 20.41
CA LEU A 413 -0.13 -33.99 19.73
C LEU A 413 1.32 -34.40 20.02
N LEU A 414 2.24 -33.43 20.18
CA LEU A 414 3.64 -33.71 20.55
C LEU A 414 3.81 -34.02 22.03
N SER A 415 2.92 -33.56 22.91
CA SER A 415 2.90 -33.97 24.32
C SER A 415 2.26 -35.35 24.54
N ASN A 416 1.22 -35.68 23.76
CA ASN A 416 0.47 -36.93 23.93
C ASN A 416 1.16 -38.16 23.29
N THR A 417 2.16 -37.94 22.44
CA THR A 417 3.00 -39.00 21.85
C THR A 417 4.22 -39.37 22.72
N ARG A 418 4.41 -38.68 23.85
CA ARG A 418 5.46 -38.96 24.85
C ARG A 418 4.92 -39.59 26.14
N GLY A 419 3.63 -39.90 26.21
CA GLY A 419 2.93 -40.46 27.38
C GLY A 419 2.78 -41.97 27.31
#